data_AF-A0A554V7P9-F1
#
_entry.id   AF-A0A554V7P9-F1
#
_cell.length_a   1.000
_cell.length_b   1.000
_cell.length_c   1.000
_cell.angle_alpha   90.00
_cell.angle_beta   90.00
_cell.angle_gamma   90.00
#
_symmetry.space_group_name_H-M   'P 1'
#
loop_
_entity.id
_entity.type
_entity.pdbx_description
1 polymer ?
#
loop_
_entity_poly.entity_id
_entity_poly.type
_entity_poly.pdbx_seq_one_letter_code
_entity_poly.pdbx_strand_id
1 'polypeptide(L)'
;MWIARFAITIRSTAAAVLGAAFAVGLAGPAGAIAPPPGLPAVTAIEPASGAVVGVAAPITLHYAARVNDRAAAQHAVSLNAPGPLSGQFRWIDATTLQWQPASWWPASSAITVSAGRSVSHFKTGAALVAVANTSSHEFTVSINGAVVRTMPASMGKPGHETPWGTFPVLAKYPSIVMDSSTYGVPVNSPEGYRLTVYDAVRITWSGVFVHSAPWSVDSQGYANVSHGCINLSPANAEWYFDNVHIGDPVIVTG
;
A
#
# COMPACT_ATOMS: atom_id res chain seq x y z
N MET A 1 -3.97 68.76 -11.07
CA MET A 1 -3.48 68.23 -9.78
C MET A 1 -2.18 67.51 -10.07
N TRP A 2 -1.07 68.11 -9.62
CA TRP A 2 0.34 67.71 -9.58
C TRP A 2 0.90 66.56 -10.45
N ILE A 3 1.91 66.97 -11.23
CA ILE A 3 2.90 66.21 -12.00
C ILE A 3 3.91 65.54 -11.04
N ALA A 4 4.37 64.32 -11.35
CA ALA A 4 5.70 63.86 -10.95
C ALA A 4 6.38 63.09 -12.09
N ARG A 5 7.56 63.58 -12.47
CA ARG A 5 8.48 63.12 -13.50
C ARG A 5 9.59 62.26 -12.87
N PHE A 6 10.10 61.30 -13.66
CA PHE A 6 11.47 60.73 -13.71
C PHE A 6 12.23 60.41 -12.42
N ALA A 7 12.75 59.18 -12.31
CA ALA A 7 14.18 58.90 -12.53
C ALA A 7 14.51 57.41 -12.25
N ILE A 8 15.04 56.73 -13.27
CA ILE A 8 15.86 55.53 -13.09
C ILE A 8 17.14 55.97 -12.37
N THR A 9 17.43 55.39 -11.21
CA THR A 9 18.78 55.42 -10.63
C THR A 9 19.25 53.99 -10.47
N ILE A 10 20.14 53.57 -11.37
CA ILE A 10 20.93 52.36 -11.25
C ILE A 10 21.92 52.59 -10.11
N ARG A 11 21.81 51.83 -9.02
CA ARG A 11 22.89 51.69 -8.04
C ARG A 11 23.58 50.36 -8.28
N SER A 12 24.70 50.42 -8.99
CA SER A 12 25.71 49.38 -8.99
C SER A 12 26.40 49.36 -7.63
N THR A 13 26.12 48.35 -6.82
CA THR A 13 27.00 47.94 -5.73
C THR A 13 27.48 46.53 -6.04
N ALA A 14 28.75 46.43 -6.44
CA ALA A 14 29.49 45.20 -6.44
C ALA A 14 29.43 44.59 -5.04
N ALA A 15 28.78 43.43 -4.91
CA ALA A 15 28.87 42.59 -3.73
C ALA A 15 29.62 41.32 -4.14
N ALA A 16 30.72 41.09 -3.43
CA ALA A 16 31.69 40.06 -3.67
C ALA A 16 31.05 38.68 -3.87
N VAL A 17 31.52 37.98 -4.90
CA VAL A 17 31.37 36.53 -5.05
C VAL A 17 32.17 35.89 -3.91
N LEU A 18 31.53 35.65 -2.77
CA LEU A 18 31.99 34.60 -1.87
C LEU A 18 31.59 33.28 -2.50
N GLY A 19 32.56 32.63 -3.14
CA GLY A 19 32.46 31.22 -3.47
C GLY A 19 32.28 30.42 -2.19
N ALA A 20 31.04 30.12 -1.83
CA ALA A 20 30.75 29.05 -0.89
C ALA A 20 31.15 27.74 -1.57
N ALA A 21 32.28 27.18 -1.15
CA ALA A 21 32.63 25.81 -1.47
C ALA A 21 31.49 24.92 -0.97
N PHE A 22 30.64 24.45 -1.89
CA PHE A 22 29.76 23.33 -1.63
C PHE A 22 30.65 22.12 -1.40
N ALA A 23 30.93 21.82 -0.13
CA ALA A 23 31.39 20.51 0.26
C ALA A 23 30.27 19.55 -0.11
N VAL A 24 30.43 18.85 -1.23
CA VAL A 24 29.67 17.64 -1.54
C VAL A 24 30.06 16.65 -0.46
N GLY A 25 29.27 16.63 0.62
CA GLY A 25 29.27 15.53 1.56
C GLY A 25 28.81 14.30 0.79
N LEU A 26 29.76 13.48 0.34
CA LEU A 26 29.48 12.12 -0.06
C LEU A 26 28.90 11.44 1.17
N ALA A 27 27.57 11.34 1.24
CA ALA A 27 26.90 10.43 2.13
C ALA A 27 27.41 9.04 1.76
N GLY A 28 28.33 8.52 2.58
CA GLY A 28 28.76 7.12 2.50
C GLY A 28 27.55 6.20 2.60
N PRO A 29 27.67 4.94 2.15
CA PRO A 29 26.58 3.98 2.30
C PRO A 29 26.22 3.92 3.79
N ALA A 30 24.94 4.11 4.11
CA ALA A 30 24.44 3.98 5.47
C ALA A 30 24.89 2.61 6.00
N GLY A 31 25.91 2.63 6.86
CA GLY A 31 26.51 1.42 7.41
C GLY A 31 25.48 0.71 8.26
N ALA A 32 25.27 -0.58 8.00
CA ALA A 32 24.45 -1.44 8.81
C ALA A 32 24.85 -1.30 10.29
N ILE A 33 23.93 -0.79 11.11
CA ILE A 33 24.13 -0.69 12.56
C ILE A 33 24.13 -2.12 13.08
N ALA A 34 25.19 -2.54 13.80
CA ALA A 34 25.22 -3.86 14.41
C ALA A 34 23.97 -4.05 15.28
N PRO A 35 23.25 -5.20 15.19
CA PRO A 35 22.08 -5.42 16.02
C PRO A 35 22.46 -5.29 17.49
N PRO A 36 21.61 -4.69 18.34
CA PRO A 36 21.79 -4.72 19.78
C PRO A 36 22.12 -6.15 20.25
N PRO A 37 23.09 -6.33 21.16
CA PRO A 37 23.38 -7.64 21.73
C PRO A 37 22.09 -8.29 22.27
N GLY A 38 21.80 -9.52 21.84
CA GLY A 38 20.67 -10.31 22.37
C GLY A 38 19.40 -10.36 21.50
N LEU A 39 19.35 -9.68 20.35
CA LEU A 39 18.25 -9.88 19.39
C LEU A 39 18.51 -11.08 18.46
N PRO A 40 17.50 -11.91 18.18
CA PRO A 40 17.58 -12.90 17.09
C PRO A 40 17.91 -12.25 15.76
N ALA A 41 18.56 -12.99 14.86
CA ALA A 41 18.85 -12.50 13.52
C ALA A 41 17.57 -12.27 12.71
N VAL A 42 17.53 -11.21 11.90
CA VAL A 42 16.46 -10.96 10.93
C VAL A 42 16.74 -11.82 9.68
N THR A 43 15.86 -12.76 9.38
CA THR A 43 15.98 -13.71 8.27
C THR A 43 15.43 -13.18 6.97
N ALA A 44 14.42 -12.31 7.02
CA ALA A 44 13.81 -11.68 5.86
C ALA A 44 13.24 -10.31 6.21
N ILE A 45 13.27 -9.40 5.23
CA ILE A 45 12.57 -8.13 5.24
C ILE A 45 11.68 -8.10 4.00
N GLU A 46 10.40 -7.85 4.20
CA GLU A 46 9.42 -7.57 3.16
C GLU A 46 9.05 -6.08 3.21
N PRO A 47 8.94 -5.37 2.07
CA PRO A 47 9.21 -5.84 0.71
C PRO A 47 10.67 -6.26 0.50
N ALA A 48 10.88 -7.29 -0.32
CA ALA A 48 12.20 -7.81 -0.65
C ALA A 48 13.01 -6.78 -1.46
N SER A 49 14.35 -6.88 -1.40
CA SER A 49 15.21 -5.97 -2.15
C SER A 49 14.96 -6.10 -3.66
N GLY A 50 14.78 -4.98 -4.34
CA GLY A 50 14.42 -4.88 -5.75
C GLY A 50 12.91 -4.86 -6.03
N ALA A 51 12.05 -5.10 -5.03
CA ALA A 51 10.61 -5.08 -5.21
C ALA A 51 10.08 -3.67 -5.58
N VAL A 52 9.00 -3.65 -6.35
CA VAL A 52 8.16 -2.48 -6.56
C VAL A 52 6.81 -2.75 -5.91
N VAL A 53 6.42 -1.88 -4.97
CA VAL A 53 5.20 -2.04 -4.18
C VAL A 53 4.34 -0.79 -4.23
N GLY A 54 3.09 -0.92 -3.79
CA GLY A 54 2.18 0.21 -3.67
C GLY A 54 2.50 1.12 -2.49
N VAL A 55 1.86 2.29 -2.48
CA VAL A 55 2.17 3.37 -1.52
C VAL A 55 1.65 3.12 -0.10
N ALA A 56 0.86 2.08 0.14
CA ALA A 56 0.39 1.66 1.45
C ALA A 56 1.05 0.36 1.95
N ALA A 57 2.11 -0.11 1.28
CA ALA A 57 2.80 -1.35 1.64
C ALA A 57 3.35 -1.30 3.08
N PRO A 58 3.02 -2.29 3.94
CA PRO A 58 3.70 -2.43 5.22
C PRO A 58 5.13 -2.94 5.02
N ILE A 59 5.96 -2.76 6.04
CA ILE A 59 7.26 -3.42 6.14
C ILE A 59 7.14 -4.55 7.15
N THR A 60 7.53 -5.77 6.78
CA THR A 60 7.51 -6.94 7.66
C THR A 60 8.92 -7.47 7.86
N LEU A 61 9.30 -7.70 9.11
CA LEU A 61 10.58 -8.26 9.50
C LEU A 61 10.34 -9.62 10.14
N HIS A 62 11.01 -10.64 9.61
CA HIS A 62 10.98 -12.00 10.13
C HIS A 62 12.27 -12.26 10.92
N TYR A 63 12.12 -12.74 12.15
CA TYR A 63 13.23 -13.07 13.04
C TYR A 63 13.42 -14.60 13.10
N ALA A 64 14.67 -15.04 13.22
CA ALA A 64 15.04 -16.46 13.27
C ALA A 64 14.50 -17.19 14.51
N ALA A 65 14.17 -16.45 15.57
CA ALA A 65 13.65 -16.98 16.82
C ALA A 65 12.79 -15.93 17.53
N ARG A 66 12.09 -16.34 18.59
CA ARG A 66 11.25 -15.46 19.41
C ARG A 66 12.02 -14.23 19.88
N VAL A 67 11.43 -13.06 19.68
CA VAL A 67 11.98 -11.80 20.17
C VAL A 67 11.42 -11.51 21.56
N ASN A 68 12.29 -11.56 22.56
CA ASN A 68 11.93 -11.26 23.95
C ASN A 68 11.92 -9.74 24.20
N ASP A 69 12.96 -9.03 23.75
CA ASP A 69 13.04 -7.57 23.85
C ASP A 69 12.45 -6.90 22.60
N ARG A 70 11.13 -6.75 22.63
CA ARG A 70 10.36 -6.16 21.53
C ARG A 70 10.66 -4.68 21.31
N ALA A 71 11.00 -3.94 22.36
CA ALA A 71 11.34 -2.53 22.25
C ALA A 71 12.70 -2.34 21.58
N ALA A 72 13.72 -3.10 21.99
CA ALA A 72 15.02 -3.08 21.35
C ALA A 72 14.94 -3.45 19.86
N ALA A 73 14.11 -4.45 19.52
CA ALA A 73 13.87 -4.83 18.12
C ALA A 73 13.25 -3.70 17.28
N GLN A 74 12.28 -2.96 17.84
CA GLN A 74 11.69 -1.80 17.16
C GLN A 74 12.69 -0.66 16.99
N HIS A 75 13.50 -0.37 18.02
CA HIS A 75 14.55 0.66 17.95
C HIS A 75 15.69 0.31 16.98
N ALA A 76 15.92 -0.98 16.71
CA ALA A 76 16.93 -1.44 15.77
C ALA A 76 16.52 -1.27 14.30
N VAL A 77 15.27 -0.93 14.01
CA VAL A 77 14.78 -0.68 12.65
C VAL A 77 15.07 0.77 12.25
N SER A 78 15.73 0.94 11.11
CA SER A 78 15.92 2.23 10.45
C SER A 78 15.19 2.23 9.11
N LEU A 79 14.45 3.32 8.86
CA LEU A 79 13.69 3.57 7.65
C LEU A 79 14.22 4.84 7.01
N ASN A 80 14.58 4.78 5.73
CA ASN A 80 15.00 5.93 4.95
C ASN A 80 14.17 6.04 3.68
N ALA A 81 13.54 7.19 3.49
CA ALA A 81 12.74 7.55 2.33
C ALA A 81 12.77 9.08 2.14
N PRO A 82 12.36 9.58 0.96
CA PRO A 82 12.12 11.01 0.78
C PRO A 82 11.01 11.52 1.71
N GLY A 83 11.32 12.54 2.53
CA GLY A 83 10.35 13.22 3.38
C GLY A 83 10.13 12.58 4.76
N PRO A 84 9.29 13.20 5.61
CA PRO A 84 9.02 12.70 6.94
C PRO A 84 8.22 11.39 6.88
N LEU A 85 8.69 10.39 7.64
CA LEU A 85 7.99 9.12 7.82
C LEU A 85 7.38 9.05 9.21
N SER A 86 6.11 8.67 9.26
CA SER A 86 5.42 8.32 10.50
C SER A 86 4.70 6.99 10.31
N GLY A 87 4.59 6.23 11.38
CA GLY A 87 4.00 4.90 11.36
C GLY A 87 4.08 4.22 12.72
N GLN A 88 3.58 3.01 12.77
CA GLN A 88 3.47 2.24 14.00
C GLN A 88 3.96 0.82 13.81
N PHE A 89 4.64 0.31 14.83
CA PHE A 89 5.01 -1.09 14.89
C PHE A 89 3.91 -1.93 15.51
N ARG A 90 3.69 -3.12 14.95
CA ARG A 90 2.81 -4.15 15.47
C ARG A 90 3.52 -5.50 15.39
N TRP A 91 3.47 -6.26 16.47
CA TRP A 91 3.87 -7.66 16.45
C TRP A 91 2.73 -8.51 15.93
N ILE A 92 2.96 -9.22 14.82
CA ILE A 92 2.00 -10.18 14.26
C ILE A 92 2.02 -11.46 15.08
N ASP A 93 3.21 -11.88 15.49
CA ASP A 93 3.43 -13.05 16.34
C ASP A 93 4.72 -12.88 17.18
N ALA A 94 5.30 -13.98 17.68
CA ALA A 94 6.52 -13.97 18.49
C ALA A 94 7.81 -13.66 17.70
N THR A 95 7.76 -13.78 16.37
CA THR A 95 8.89 -13.75 15.43
C THR A 95 8.69 -12.76 14.28
N THR A 96 7.51 -12.17 14.14
CA THR A 96 7.15 -11.30 13.02
C THR A 96 6.78 -9.90 13.52
N LEU A 97 7.58 -8.91 13.16
CA LEU A 97 7.35 -7.50 13.43
C LEU A 97 6.91 -6.81 12.14
N GLN A 98 5.82 -6.07 12.18
CA GLN A 98 5.33 -5.28 11.06
C GLN A 98 5.35 -3.80 11.42
N TRP A 99 5.87 -2.96 10.52
CA TRP A 99 5.72 -1.52 10.56
C TRP A 99 4.68 -1.11 9.53
N GLN A 100 3.65 -0.39 9.98
CA GLN A 100 2.60 0.15 9.14
C GLN A 100 2.79 1.68 9.00
N PRO A 101 2.90 2.22 7.78
CA PRO A 101 2.91 3.66 7.57
C PRO A 101 1.61 4.31 8.06
N ALA A 102 1.72 5.45 8.76
CA ALA A 102 0.56 6.26 9.16
C ALA A 102 0.06 7.15 8.01
N SER A 103 0.96 7.51 7.09
CA SER A 103 0.66 8.18 5.82
C SER A 103 1.30 7.40 4.68
N TRP A 104 0.70 7.42 3.50
CA TRP A 104 1.25 6.72 2.33
C TRP A 104 2.72 7.09 2.07
N TRP A 105 3.48 6.11 1.61
CA TRP A 105 4.82 6.34 1.11
C TRP A 105 4.80 7.35 -0.03
N PRO A 106 5.88 8.15 -0.20
CA PRO A 106 6.03 8.95 -1.41
C PRO A 106 5.99 8.04 -2.64
N ALA A 107 5.25 8.43 -3.67
CA ALA A 107 5.18 7.67 -4.93
C ALA A 107 6.53 7.68 -5.67
N SER A 108 6.77 6.67 -6.50
CA SER A 108 7.94 6.57 -7.38
C SER A 108 9.27 6.81 -6.65
N SER A 109 9.38 6.32 -5.41
CA SER A 109 10.46 6.65 -4.49
C SER A 109 11.23 5.42 -4.05
N ALA A 110 12.52 5.58 -3.83
CA ALA A 110 13.37 4.53 -3.26
C ALA A 110 13.24 4.53 -1.74
N ILE A 111 12.98 3.36 -1.17
CA ILE A 111 12.88 3.13 0.26
C ILE A 111 14.00 2.17 0.68
N THR A 112 14.68 2.50 1.77
CA THR A 112 15.66 1.61 2.41
C THR A 112 15.21 1.28 3.82
N VAL A 113 15.23 -0.01 4.13
CA VAL A 113 14.94 -0.55 5.45
C VAL A 113 16.17 -1.30 5.92
N SER A 114 16.60 -1.05 7.16
CA SER A 114 17.63 -1.86 7.79
C SER A 114 17.24 -2.26 9.20
N ALA A 115 17.54 -3.48 9.59
CA ALA A 115 17.41 -3.97 10.95
C ALA A 115 18.60 -4.87 11.29
N GLY A 116 19.49 -4.36 12.16
CA GLY A 116 20.79 -4.98 12.37
C GLY A 116 21.60 -5.04 11.07
N ARG A 117 22.04 -6.25 10.70
CA ARG A 117 22.83 -6.48 9.47
C ARG A 117 21.98 -6.69 8.21
N SER A 118 20.65 -6.84 8.36
CA SER A 118 19.75 -7.10 7.25
C SER A 118 19.27 -5.78 6.66
N VAL A 119 19.39 -5.63 5.34
CA VAL A 119 19.01 -4.43 4.59
C VAL A 119 18.14 -4.82 3.41
N SER A 120 17.06 -4.07 3.16
CA SER A 120 16.24 -4.16 1.97
C SER A 120 16.14 -2.81 1.27
N HIS A 121 16.34 -2.81 -0.04
CA HIS A 121 16.14 -1.64 -0.90
C HIS A 121 14.99 -1.92 -1.85
N PHE A 122 13.87 -1.23 -1.70
CA PHE A 122 12.72 -1.39 -2.58
C PHE A 122 12.26 -0.04 -3.11
N LYS A 123 11.29 -0.06 -4.03
CA LYS A 123 10.69 1.14 -4.59
C LYS A 123 9.19 1.13 -4.42
N THR A 124 8.61 2.31 -4.30
CA THR A 124 7.17 2.51 -4.50
C THR A 124 6.90 2.76 -5.98
N GLY A 125 5.78 2.23 -6.48
CA GLY A 125 5.26 2.55 -7.81
C GLY A 125 4.62 3.94 -7.86
N ALA A 126 3.89 4.22 -8.94
CA ALA A 126 2.93 5.33 -8.94
C ALA A 126 1.90 5.13 -7.81
N ALA A 127 1.34 6.21 -7.27
CA ALA A 127 0.30 6.11 -6.25
C ALA A 127 -1.02 5.68 -6.89
N LEU A 128 -1.23 4.36 -6.99
CA LEU A 128 -2.51 3.80 -7.39
C LEU A 128 -3.38 3.65 -6.14
N VAL A 129 -4.54 4.29 -6.16
CA VAL A 129 -5.53 4.24 -5.07
C VAL A 129 -6.85 3.78 -5.66
N ALA A 130 -7.43 2.75 -5.07
CA ALA A 130 -8.76 2.30 -5.44
C ALA A 130 -9.78 2.61 -4.34
N VAL A 131 -10.96 3.08 -4.72
CA VAL A 131 -12.06 3.39 -3.81
C VAL A 131 -13.30 2.60 -4.25
N ALA A 132 -13.75 1.68 -3.40
CA ALA A 132 -15.03 0.98 -3.53
C ALA A 132 -16.09 1.72 -2.72
N ASN A 133 -17.12 2.24 -3.38
CA ASN A 133 -18.22 2.93 -2.72
C ASN A 133 -19.49 2.08 -2.73
N THR A 134 -19.93 1.61 -1.56
CA THR A 134 -21.08 0.72 -1.40
C THR A 134 -22.41 1.36 -1.77
N SER A 135 -22.51 2.69 -1.75
CA SER A 135 -23.74 3.43 -2.06
C SER A 135 -23.87 3.80 -3.53
N SER A 136 -22.78 4.18 -4.20
CA SER A 136 -22.79 4.44 -5.65
C SER A 136 -22.59 3.20 -6.50
N HIS A 137 -22.22 2.06 -5.89
CA HIS A 137 -21.91 0.81 -6.59
C HIS A 137 -20.75 0.94 -7.58
N GLU A 138 -19.74 1.74 -7.21
CA GLU A 138 -18.59 2.03 -8.05
C GLU A 138 -17.26 1.62 -7.41
N PHE A 139 -16.32 1.27 -8.27
CA PHE A 139 -14.92 1.05 -7.94
C PHE A 139 -14.06 2.00 -8.78
N THR A 140 -13.57 3.06 -8.14
CA THR A 140 -12.84 4.14 -8.80
C THR A 140 -11.34 4.00 -8.53
N VAL A 141 -10.55 3.96 -9.60
CA VAL A 141 -9.09 3.87 -9.52
C VAL A 141 -8.49 5.19 -9.98
N SER A 142 -7.60 5.72 -9.14
CA SER A 142 -6.81 6.92 -9.41
C SER A 142 -5.33 6.56 -9.40
N ILE A 143 -4.56 7.14 -10.33
CA ILE A 143 -3.10 7.02 -10.37
C ILE A 143 -2.51 8.42 -10.23
N ASN A 144 -1.64 8.61 -9.21
CA ASN A 144 -1.05 9.90 -8.86
C ASN A 144 -2.11 11.00 -8.67
N GLY A 145 -3.25 10.65 -8.09
CA GLY A 145 -4.36 11.57 -7.80
C GLY A 145 -5.31 11.85 -8.98
N ALA A 146 -5.00 11.39 -10.20
CA ALA A 146 -5.90 11.51 -11.33
C ALA A 146 -6.76 10.24 -11.47
N VAL A 147 -8.08 10.39 -11.55
CA VAL A 147 -8.99 9.27 -11.84
C VAL A 147 -8.69 8.74 -13.23
N VAL A 148 -8.33 7.47 -13.32
CA VAL A 148 -8.03 6.78 -14.59
C VAL A 148 -9.13 5.82 -15.01
N ARG A 149 -9.94 5.35 -14.06
CA ARG A 149 -11.08 4.48 -14.36
C ARG A 149 -12.12 4.53 -13.24
N THR A 150 -13.40 4.66 -13.63
CA THR A 150 -14.56 4.41 -12.76
C THR A 150 -15.26 3.17 -13.26
N MET A 151 -15.37 2.15 -12.43
CA MET A 151 -15.89 0.83 -12.80
C MET A 151 -17.21 0.57 -12.09
N PRO A 152 -18.26 0.12 -12.79
CA PRO A 152 -19.42 -0.48 -12.12
C PRO A 152 -18.96 -1.68 -11.29
N ALA A 153 -19.41 -1.74 -10.04
CA ALA A 153 -19.02 -2.76 -9.08
C ALA A 153 -20.24 -3.24 -8.28
N SER A 154 -20.11 -4.40 -7.63
CA SER A 154 -21.11 -4.90 -6.69
C SER A 154 -20.43 -5.41 -5.43
N MET A 155 -20.80 -4.84 -4.28
CA MET A 155 -20.22 -5.18 -2.98
C MET A 155 -21.11 -6.16 -2.22
N GLY A 156 -20.77 -6.41 -0.96
CA GLY A 156 -21.49 -7.31 -0.07
C GLY A 156 -22.95 -6.92 0.16
N LYS A 157 -23.85 -7.91 0.02
CA LYS A 157 -25.27 -7.77 0.34
C LYS A 157 -25.51 -7.60 1.85
N PRO A 158 -26.71 -7.16 2.29
CA PRO A 158 -27.04 -7.11 3.72
C PRO A 158 -26.79 -8.45 4.43
N GLY A 159 -26.13 -8.41 5.59
CA GLY A 159 -25.67 -9.58 6.35
C GLY A 159 -24.32 -10.15 5.91
N HIS A 160 -23.77 -9.69 4.78
CA HIS A 160 -22.45 -10.05 4.26
C HIS A 160 -21.72 -8.82 3.72
N GLU A 161 -21.84 -7.69 4.42
CA GLU A 161 -21.34 -6.40 3.97
C GLU A 161 -19.82 -6.42 3.75
N THR A 162 -19.37 -5.74 2.70
CA THR A 162 -17.95 -5.47 2.51
C THR A 162 -17.49 -4.54 3.64
N PRO A 163 -16.47 -4.92 4.44
CA PRO A 163 -16.04 -4.13 5.58
C PRO A 163 -15.50 -2.77 5.13
N TRP A 164 -15.93 -1.70 5.77
CA TRP A 164 -15.40 -0.35 5.51
C TRP A 164 -14.02 -0.17 6.13
N GLY A 165 -13.19 0.65 5.48
CA GLY A 165 -11.84 0.94 5.94
C GLY A 165 -10.84 1.11 4.80
N THR A 166 -9.56 1.22 5.16
CA THR A 166 -8.45 1.23 4.19
C THR A 166 -7.67 -0.06 4.33
N PHE A 167 -7.53 -0.78 3.22
CA PHE A 167 -6.86 -2.08 3.17
C PHE A 167 -5.72 -2.04 2.15
N PRO A 168 -4.53 -2.55 2.47
CA PRO A 168 -3.51 -2.75 1.44
C PRO A 168 -3.87 -3.98 0.59
N VAL A 169 -3.49 -3.97 -0.68
CA VAL A 169 -3.46 -5.21 -1.48
C VAL A 169 -2.43 -6.17 -0.88
N LEU A 170 -2.88 -7.37 -0.55
CA LEU A 170 -2.08 -8.39 0.13
C LEU A 170 -1.49 -9.42 -0.83
N ALA A 171 -2.25 -9.80 -1.85
CA ALA A 171 -1.86 -10.84 -2.79
C ALA A 171 -2.67 -10.75 -4.09
N LYS A 172 -2.13 -11.35 -5.15
CA LYS A 172 -2.74 -11.42 -6.48
C LYS A 172 -2.72 -12.87 -6.96
N TYR A 173 -3.86 -13.35 -7.44
CA TYR A 173 -4.03 -14.70 -8.00
C TYR A 173 -4.67 -14.60 -9.39
N PRO A 174 -4.00 -15.05 -10.45
CA PRO A 174 -4.64 -15.14 -11.77
C PRO A 174 -5.89 -16.02 -11.74
N SER A 175 -5.87 -17.06 -10.90
CA SER A 175 -7.02 -17.89 -10.60
C SER A 175 -6.95 -18.43 -9.17
N ILE A 176 -8.09 -18.52 -8.50
CA ILE A 176 -8.21 -19.12 -7.17
C ILE A 176 -9.59 -19.76 -7.00
N VAL A 177 -9.65 -20.88 -6.27
CA VAL A 177 -10.92 -21.45 -5.83
C VAL A 177 -11.38 -20.70 -4.58
N MET A 178 -12.47 -19.96 -4.69
CA MET A 178 -13.18 -19.39 -3.54
C MET A 178 -14.16 -20.42 -3.00
N ASP A 179 -13.98 -20.79 -1.74
CA ASP A 179 -14.75 -21.82 -1.05
C ASP A 179 -15.35 -21.23 0.23
N SER A 180 -16.68 -21.23 0.32
CA SER A 180 -17.42 -20.60 1.41
C SER A 180 -17.12 -21.23 2.77
N SER A 181 -16.69 -22.49 2.79
CA SER A 181 -16.35 -23.19 4.04
C SER A 181 -15.11 -22.61 4.73
N THR A 182 -14.26 -21.90 3.99
CA THR A 182 -13.03 -21.29 4.52
C THR A 182 -13.29 -20.16 5.51
N TYR A 183 -14.49 -19.57 5.48
CA TYR A 183 -14.95 -18.57 6.46
C TYR A 183 -16.20 -19.03 7.23
N GLY A 184 -16.50 -20.33 7.22
CA GLY A 184 -17.50 -20.94 8.09
C GLY A 184 -18.90 -21.16 7.50
N VAL A 185 -19.08 -20.97 6.19
CA VAL A 185 -20.36 -21.26 5.50
C VAL A 185 -20.26 -22.57 4.74
N PRO A 186 -20.97 -23.66 5.14
CA PRO A 186 -20.91 -24.93 4.44
C PRO A 186 -21.29 -24.78 2.95
N VAL A 187 -20.51 -25.41 2.07
CA VAL A 187 -20.69 -25.32 0.60
C VAL A 187 -22.08 -25.79 0.15
N ASN A 188 -22.70 -26.71 0.88
CA ASN A 188 -24.04 -27.23 0.60
C ASN A 188 -25.18 -26.46 1.28
N SER A 189 -24.88 -25.35 1.96
CA SER A 189 -25.90 -24.46 2.52
C SER A 189 -26.51 -23.55 1.45
N PRO A 190 -27.67 -22.91 1.69
CA PRO A 190 -28.26 -21.96 0.74
C PRO A 190 -27.35 -20.80 0.35
N GLU A 191 -26.41 -20.43 1.23
CA GLU A 191 -25.41 -19.37 1.02
C GLU A 191 -24.02 -19.93 0.66
N GLY A 192 -23.93 -21.25 0.49
CA GLY A 192 -22.69 -21.95 0.21
C GLY A 192 -22.26 -21.81 -1.23
N TYR A 193 -20.95 -21.72 -1.46
CA TYR A 193 -20.38 -21.70 -2.79
C TYR A 193 -18.99 -22.33 -2.83
N ARG A 194 -18.64 -22.86 -4.01
CA ARG A 194 -17.27 -23.22 -4.35
C ARG A 194 -17.07 -22.96 -5.83
N LEU A 195 -16.39 -21.88 -6.17
CA LEU A 195 -16.19 -21.46 -7.54
C LEU A 195 -14.75 -21.04 -7.81
N THR A 196 -14.32 -21.24 -9.05
CA THR A 196 -13.04 -20.70 -9.52
C THR A 196 -13.27 -19.26 -9.98
N VAL A 197 -12.55 -18.32 -9.39
CA VAL A 197 -12.54 -16.93 -9.81
C VAL A 197 -11.21 -16.58 -10.46
N TYR A 198 -11.22 -15.53 -11.26
CA TYR A 198 -10.06 -15.02 -11.98
C TYR A 198 -9.76 -13.58 -11.54
N ASP A 199 -8.53 -13.14 -11.79
CA ASP A 199 -8.06 -11.78 -11.54
C ASP A 199 -8.29 -11.33 -10.09
N ALA A 200 -8.01 -12.24 -9.15
CA ALA A 200 -8.35 -12.07 -7.75
C ALA A 200 -7.25 -11.31 -7.00
N VAL A 201 -7.62 -10.14 -6.48
CA VAL A 201 -6.77 -9.26 -5.68
C VAL A 201 -7.25 -9.29 -4.23
N ARG A 202 -6.46 -9.92 -3.35
CA ARG A 202 -6.80 -10.05 -1.92
C ARG A 202 -6.55 -8.73 -1.20
N ILE A 203 -7.51 -8.27 -0.41
CA ILE A 203 -7.38 -7.06 0.43
C ILE A 203 -7.49 -7.33 1.94
N THR A 204 -8.09 -8.46 2.34
CA THR A 204 -8.08 -8.91 3.74
C THR A 204 -7.65 -10.36 3.90
N TRP A 205 -7.09 -10.67 5.08
CA TRP A 205 -6.83 -12.06 5.48
C TRP A 205 -8.11 -12.82 5.82
N SER A 206 -9.20 -12.13 6.18
CA SER A 206 -10.52 -12.72 6.37
C SER A 206 -11.21 -13.16 5.07
N GLY A 207 -10.62 -12.89 3.90
CA GLY A 207 -11.09 -13.43 2.62
C GLY A 207 -11.83 -12.46 1.72
N VAL A 208 -11.65 -11.14 1.89
CA VAL A 208 -12.22 -10.14 0.96
C VAL A 208 -11.26 -9.93 -0.22
N PHE A 209 -11.83 -9.96 -1.42
CA PHE A 209 -11.12 -9.77 -2.68
C PHE A 209 -11.83 -8.75 -3.58
N VAL A 210 -11.06 -8.13 -4.48
CA VAL A 210 -11.55 -7.59 -5.75
C VAL A 210 -11.32 -8.67 -6.80
N HIS A 211 -12.34 -9.05 -7.59
CA HIS A 211 -12.17 -10.10 -8.60
C HIS A 211 -13.20 -10.04 -9.74
N SER A 212 -12.96 -10.85 -10.77
CA SER A 212 -13.88 -11.07 -11.89
C SER A 212 -15.13 -11.82 -11.43
N ALA A 213 -16.30 -11.26 -11.74
CA ALA A 213 -17.60 -11.82 -11.37
C ALA A 213 -18.61 -11.69 -12.53
N PRO A 214 -18.44 -12.48 -13.62
CA PRO A 214 -19.34 -12.43 -14.78
C PRO A 214 -20.81 -12.72 -14.43
N TRP A 215 -21.06 -13.50 -13.37
CA TRP A 215 -22.40 -13.86 -12.91
C TRP A 215 -23.18 -12.70 -12.26
N SER A 216 -22.52 -11.58 -11.93
CA SER A 216 -23.17 -10.44 -11.26
C SER A 216 -23.09 -9.14 -12.05
N VAL A 217 -22.75 -9.19 -13.34
CA VAL A 217 -22.58 -7.99 -14.20
C VAL A 217 -23.85 -7.14 -14.21
N ASP A 218 -25.03 -7.76 -14.28
CA ASP A 218 -26.31 -7.04 -14.30
C ASP A 218 -26.59 -6.26 -13.00
N SER A 219 -25.90 -6.59 -11.90
CA SER A 219 -26.00 -5.87 -10.62
C SER A 219 -24.90 -4.83 -10.41
N GLN A 220 -23.78 -4.92 -11.14
CA GLN A 220 -22.64 -4.02 -10.97
C GLN A 220 -23.02 -2.61 -11.40
N GLY A 221 -22.85 -1.63 -10.52
CA GLY A 221 -23.34 -0.25 -10.72
C GLY A 221 -24.78 0.01 -10.26
N TYR A 222 -25.49 -1.00 -9.74
CA TYR A 222 -26.91 -0.88 -9.38
C TYR A 222 -27.27 -1.47 -8.01
N ALA A 223 -26.61 -2.54 -7.59
CA ALA A 223 -26.93 -3.24 -6.35
C ALA A 223 -25.72 -4.00 -5.79
N ASN A 224 -25.70 -4.22 -4.47
CA ASN A 224 -24.71 -5.03 -3.77
C ASN A 224 -25.26 -6.45 -3.55
N VAL A 225 -24.72 -7.43 -4.27
CA VAL A 225 -25.22 -8.82 -4.28
C VAL A 225 -24.16 -9.86 -3.89
N SER A 226 -22.92 -9.44 -3.63
CA SER A 226 -21.84 -10.37 -3.28
C SER A 226 -21.91 -10.83 -1.82
N HIS A 227 -21.04 -11.76 -1.43
CA HIS A 227 -20.83 -12.18 -0.03
C HIS A 227 -19.70 -11.42 0.67
N GLY A 228 -19.43 -10.19 0.25
CA GLY A 228 -18.44 -9.29 0.84
C GLY A 228 -17.30 -8.93 -0.09
N CYS A 229 -17.06 -9.68 -1.16
CA CYS A 229 -16.09 -9.32 -2.19
C CYS A 229 -16.56 -8.11 -3.02
N ILE A 230 -15.61 -7.46 -3.69
CA ILE A 230 -15.86 -6.38 -4.65
C ILE A 230 -15.87 -7.04 -6.04
N ASN A 231 -17.07 -7.24 -6.56
CA ASN A 231 -17.29 -7.86 -7.87
C ASN A 231 -17.09 -6.84 -8.98
N LEU A 232 -16.25 -7.16 -9.96
CA LEU A 232 -16.06 -6.39 -11.19
C LEU A 232 -16.40 -7.25 -12.42
N SER A 233 -16.67 -6.59 -13.54
CA SER A 233 -16.77 -7.27 -14.84
C SER A 233 -15.40 -7.87 -15.20
N PRO A 234 -15.34 -8.94 -16.02
CA PRO A 234 -14.06 -9.56 -16.39
C PRO A 234 -13.02 -8.56 -16.90
N ALA A 235 -13.40 -7.67 -17.83
CA ALA A 235 -12.49 -6.67 -18.38
C ALA A 235 -12.04 -5.59 -17.36
N ASN A 236 -12.84 -5.31 -16.34
CA ASN A 236 -12.47 -4.39 -15.26
C ASN A 236 -11.57 -5.07 -14.24
N ALA A 237 -11.84 -6.33 -13.90
CA ALA A 237 -11.03 -7.13 -13.00
C ALA A 237 -9.63 -7.37 -13.58
N GLU A 238 -9.54 -7.80 -14.85
CA GLU A 238 -8.26 -7.97 -15.56
C GLU A 238 -7.46 -6.66 -15.58
N TRP A 239 -8.10 -5.56 -15.98
CA TRP A 239 -7.42 -4.25 -16.00
C TRP A 239 -6.92 -3.85 -14.61
N TYR A 240 -7.74 -4.01 -13.56
CA TYR A 240 -7.31 -3.67 -12.21
C TYR A 240 -6.17 -4.59 -11.74
N PHE A 241 -6.30 -5.89 -12.01
CA PHE A 241 -5.29 -6.90 -11.70
C PHE A 241 -3.96 -6.58 -12.36
N ASP A 242 -3.94 -6.18 -13.63
CA ASP A 242 -2.69 -5.87 -14.33
C ASP A 242 -2.00 -4.60 -13.81
N ASN A 243 -2.78 -3.63 -13.32
CA ASN A 243 -2.25 -2.32 -12.93
C ASN A 243 -1.92 -2.20 -11.44
N VAL A 244 -2.57 -2.99 -10.57
CA VAL A 244 -2.39 -2.92 -9.13
C VAL A 244 -1.14 -3.67 -8.64
N HIS A 245 -0.47 -3.11 -7.64
CA HIS A 245 0.66 -3.71 -6.95
C HIS A 245 0.27 -4.17 -5.54
N ILE A 246 0.99 -5.17 -5.03
CA ILE A 246 0.93 -5.49 -3.60
C ILE A 246 1.31 -4.24 -2.81
N GLY A 247 0.49 -3.88 -1.83
CA GLY A 247 0.62 -2.67 -1.03
C GLY A 247 -0.09 -1.44 -1.57
N ASP A 248 -0.78 -1.48 -2.71
CA ASP A 248 -1.65 -0.37 -3.11
C ASP A 248 -2.88 -0.31 -2.20
N PRO A 249 -3.35 0.89 -1.80
CA PRO A 249 -4.53 1.04 -0.96
C PRO A 249 -5.85 0.80 -1.72
N VAL A 250 -6.71 0.00 -1.12
CA VAL A 250 -8.13 -0.14 -1.44
C VAL A 250 -8.94 0.42 -0.28
N ILE A 251 -9.68 1.49 -0.54
CA ILE A 251 -10.55 2.16 0.43
C ILE A 251 -11.98 1.70 0.18
N VAL A 252 -12.67 1.22 1.21
CA VAL A 252 -14.08 0.87 1.13
C VAL A 252 -14.87 1.88 1.97
N THR A 253 -15.85 2.53 1.34
CA THR A 253 -16.73 3.54 1.95
C THR A 253 -18.19 3.27 1.60
N GLY A 254 -19.11 4.01 2.23
CA GLY A 254 -20.51 4.11 1.84
C GLY A 254 -20.98 5.55 1.78
#